data_AF-A0A7N5ZSY1-F1
#
_entry.id   AF-A0A7N5ZSY1-F1
#
_cell.length_a   1.000
_cell.length_b   1.000
_cell.length_c   1.000
_cell.angle_alpha   90.00
_cell.angle_beta   90.00
_cell.angle_gamma   90.00
#
_symmetry.space_group_name_H-M   'P 1'
#
loop_
_entity.id
_entity.type
_entity.pdbx_description
1 polymer ?
#
loop_
_entity_poly.entity_id
_entity_poly.type
_entity_poly.pdbx_seq_one_letter_code
_entity_poly.pdbx_strand_id
1 'polypeptide(L)'
;MRVERRHLTLTLILLFVILEFQDQHICAVKGSSVVIHCSFYRPDNLRVKRVVWGHVKSRHVSGRVIFDSNVRRATTRYQYTGDKYHSCSLKIHKVLQNDAGKYIITFNSFKMDTWRGNAGPTLKVVDLKVLVTKTNGNETMKEGDFVNLTCLNRCDARDPASAFTWFKNGEPINEGPALYLSNISPANSGNYTCSLKTQAGTSSGVMHIDVECEHWLTYCLFLNTAYWTVFTRDILITATVVAVALLLSVTTVTAVRR
;
A
#
# COMPACT_ATOMS: atom_id res chain seq x y z
N MET A 1 52.51 15.72 34.86
CA MET A 1 51.68 16.94 34.87
C MET A 1 51.95 17.64 33.54
N ARG A 2 51.04 17.78 32.57
CA ARG A 2 49.63 18.26 32.53
C ARG A 2 49.55 19.78 32.28
N VAL A 3 48.64 20.18 31.37
CA VAL A 3 48.30 21.55 30.90
C VAL A 3 49.31 22.07 29.86
N GLU A 4 49.01 22.10 28.54
CA GLU A 4 48.16 23.07 27.80
C GLU A 4 48.71 24.52 27.83
N ARG A 5 48.54 25.43 26.85
CA ARG A 5 47.72 25.57 25.61
C ARG A 5 48.40 26.66 24.74
N ARG A 6 48.21 26.85 23.43
CA ARG A 6 47.29 26.32 22.40
C ARG A 6 48.06 26.20 21.06
N HIS A 7 47.68 25.31 20.15
CA HIS A 7 47.95 25.51 18.71
C HIS A 7 46.84 26.39 18.11
N LEU A 8 47.19 27.63 17.72
CA LEU A 8 46.35 28.51 16.92
C LEU A 8 46.58 28.22 15.43
N THR A 9 46.08 27.08 14.95
CA THR A 9 45.88 26.88 13.51
C THR A 9 44.53 27.47 13.12
N LEU A 10 44.55 28.69 12.55
CA LEU A 10 43.35 29.26 11.93
C LEU A 10 42.92 28.34 10.78
N THR A 11 41.83 27.59 10.97
CA THR A 11 41.18 26.87 9.89
C THR A 11 40.47 27.89 8.99
N LEU A 12 40.81 27.84 7.70
CA LEU A 12 40.20 28.69 6.68
C LEU A 12 38.72 28.32 6.55
N ILE A 13 37.82 29.08 7.18
CA ILE A 13 36.37 28.86 7.07
C ILE A 13 35.96 29.23 5.64
N LEU A 14 35.85 28.19 4.82
CA LEU A 14 35.38 28.25 3.44
C LEU A 14 34.02 28.97 3.37
N LEU A 15 33.93 30.02 2.55
CA LEU A 15 32.72 30.84 2.30
C LEU A 15 31.56 30.09 1.59
N PHE A 16 31.56 28.77 1.63
CA PHE A 16 30.73 27.90 0.83
C PHE A 16 29.48 27.48 1.60
N VAL A 17 28.37 27.28 0.87
CA VAL A 17 27.16 26.70 1.44
C VAL A 17 27.41 25.22 1.71
N ILE A 18 27.32 24.81 2.96
CA ILE A 18 27.35 23.39 3.34
C ILE A 18 25.93 22.84 3.17
N LEU A 19 25.79 21.73 2.46
CA LEU A 19 24.52 21.08 2.18
C LEU A 19 24.56 19.65 2.74
N GLU A 20 23.57 19.32 3.55
CA GLU A 20 23.46 18.04 4.25
C GLU A 20 22.10 17.39 3.97
N PHE A 21 22.12 16.07 3.87
CA PHE A 21 20.93 15.24 3.75
C PHE A 21 20.96 14.21 4.88
N GLN A 22 19.82 14.01 5.54
CA GLN A 22 19.70 13.05 6.64
C GLN A 22 20.04 11.62 6.17
N ASP A 23 19.55 11.25 4.98
CA ASP A 23 19.68 9.90 4.41
C ASP A 23 20.11 9.98 2.95
N GLN A 24 21.23 9.32 2.61
CA GLN A 24 21.72 9.24 1.22
C GLN A 24 20.95 8.21 0.37
N HIS A 25 20.35 7.22 1.03
CA HIS A 25 19.59 6.13 0.41
C HIS A 25 18.18 6.09 1.02
N ILE A 26 17.25 6.78 0.39
CA ILE A 26 15.87 6.90 0.86
C ILE A 26 15.06 5.76 0.23
N CYS A 27 14.18 5.13 1.01
CA CYS A 27 13.24 4.13 0.50
C CYS A 27 11.80 4.59 0.77
N ALA A 28 10.91 4.41 -0.21
CA ALA A 28 9.49 4.68 -0.04
C ALA A 28 8.63 3.59 -0.69
N VAL A 29 7.47 3.32 -0.09
CA VAL A 29 6.45 2.47 -0.67
C VAL A 29 5.69 3.25 -1.75
N LYS A 30 5.37 2.60 -2.86
CA LYS A 30 4.56 3.19 -3.94
C LYS A 30 3.17 3.58 -3.44
N GLY A 31 2.70 4.76 -3.86
CA GLY A 31 1.45 5.37 -3.42
C GLY A 31 1.56 6.14 -2.10
N SER A 32 2.67 5.99 -1.37
CA SER A 32 2.88 6.61 -0.07
C SER A 32 3.38 8.07 -0.16
N SER A 33 3.69 8.71 0.97
CA SER A 33 4.36 10.01 1.00
C SER A 33 5.70 9.92 1.71
N VAL A 34 6.74 10.55 1.15
CA VAL A 34 8.11 10.58 1.71
C VAL A 34 8.62 12.01 1.80
N VAL A 35 9.45 12.30 2.81
CA VAL A 35 10.13 13.59 2.95
C VAL A 35 11.62 13.38 2.74
N ILE A 36 12.19 14.10 1.78
CA ILE A 36 13.64 14.21 1.60
C ILE A 36 14.12 15.30 2.55
N HIS A 37 14.63 14.89 3.71
CA HIS A 37 15.15 15.78 4.74
C HIS A 37 16.49 16.39 4.29
N CYS A 38 16.53 17.73 4.28
CA CYS A 38 17.61 18.52 3.71
C CYS A 38 17.86 19.73 4.63
N SER A 39 19.10 19.90 5.06
CA SER A 39 19.60 21.04 5.81
C SER A 39 20.72 21.73 5.05
N PHE A 40 20.88 23.04 5.24
CA PHE A 40 22.02 23.76 4.70
C PHE A 40 22.48 24.88 5.63
N TYR A 41 23.79 25.08 5.69
CA TYR A 41 24.43 26.18 6.41
C TYR A 41 25.02 27.17 5.41
N ARG A 42 24.82 28.47 5.68
CA ARG A 42 25.29 29.56 4.83
C ARG A 42 26.02 30.61 5.71
N PRO A 43 27.30 30.92 5.45
CA PRO A 43 28.10 31.80 6.34
C PRO A 43 27.55 33.22 6.54
N ASP A 44 26.86 33.79 5.55
CA ASP A 44 26.23 35.12 5.67
C ASP A 44 24.87 35.10 6.42
N ASN A 45 24.39 33.91 6.78
CA ASN A 45 23.10 33.66 7.42
C ASN A 45 21.90 34.34 6.71
N LEU A 46 21.93 34.44 5.37
CA LEU A 46 20.87 35.05 4.57
C LEU A 46 19.91 34.00 4.00
N ARG A 47 18.61 34.35 4.01
CA ARG A 47 17.54 33.55 3.40
C ARG A 47 17.74 33.42 1.89
N VAL A 48 17.82 32.20 1.37
CA VAL A 48 17.92 31.97 -0.09
C VAL A 48 16.62 32.35 -0.78
N LYS A 49 16.72 33.01 -1.95
CA LYS A 49 15.53 33.50 -2.66
C LYS A 49 14.79 32.37 -3.39
N ARG A 50 15.54 31.60 -4.19
CA ARG A 50 14.99 30.52 -5.02
C ARG A 50 15.65 29.19 -4.66
N VAL A 51 14.80 28.18 -4.46
CA VAL A 51 15.20 26.77 -4.30
C VAL A 51 14.61 25.99 -5.47
N VAL A 52 15.45 25.22 -6.15
CA VAL A 52 15.05 24.36 -7.28
C VAL A 52 15.45 22.93 -6.95
N TRP A 53 14.51 22.00 -7.05
CA TRP A 53 14.76 20.57 -6.97
C TRP A 53 14.68 19.94 -8.36
N GLY A 54 15.68 19.10 -8.67
CA GLY A 54 15.78 18.33 -9.89
C GLY A 54 15.79 16.82 -9.60
N HIS A 55 15.25 16.05 -10.55
CA HIS A 55 15.26 14.60 -10.58
C HIS A 55 16.12 14.10 -11.74
N VAL A 56 17.16 13.33 -11.43
CA VAL A 56 18.04 12.71 -12.40
C VAL A 56 17.66 11.24 -12.54
N LYS A 57 17.06 10.90 -13.67
CA LYS A 57 16.95 9.50 -14.12
C LYS A 57 18.29 9.06 -14.69
N SER A 58 18.67 7.80 -14.44
CA SER A 58 19.93 7.18 -14.90
C SER A 58 20.20 7.28 -16.42
N ARG A 59 19.20 7.64 -17.23
CA ARG A 59 19.28 7.75 -18.70
C ARG A 59 19.47 9.19 -19.22
N HIS A 60 19.58 10.22 -18.38
CA HIS A 60 19.69 11.63 -18.83
C HIS A 60 20.82 12.37 -18.09
N VAL A 61 21.68 13.06 -18.86
CA VAL A 61 22.83 13.84 -18.34
C VAL A 61 22.38 15.12 -17.60
N SER A 62 21.22 15.68 -17.97
CA SER A 62 20.62 16.83 -17.29
C SER A 62 19.32 16.42 -16.58
N GLY A 63 19.22 16.68 -15.28
CA GLY A 63 18.06 16.36 -14.48
C GLY A 63 16.83 17.19 -14.81
N ARG A 64 15.64 16.60 -14.72
CA ARG A 64 14.36 17.29 -14.89
C ARG A 64 14.05 18.13 -13.64
N VAL A 65 13.73 19.42 -13.80
CA VAL A 65 13.19 20.22 -12.70
C VAL A 65 11.81 19.68 -12.30
N ILE A 66 11.65 19.37 -11.01
CA ILE A 66 10.40 18.83 -10.43
C ILE A 66 9.70 19.84 -9.51
N PHE A 67 10.47 20.74 -8.89
CA PHE A 67 9.95 21.83 -8.07
C PHE A 67 10.85 23.07 -8.21
N ASP A 68 10.24 24.24 -8.24
CA ASP A 68 10.92 25.54 -8.26
C ASP A 68 10.10 26.54 -7.42
N SER A 69 10.72 27.09 -6.37
CA SER A 69 10.01 27.98 -5.44
C SER A 69 9.55 29.31 -6.05
N ASN A 70 9.97 29.65 -7.26
CA ASN A 70 9.53 30.86 -7.97
C ASN A 70 8.39 30.60 -8.97
N VAL A 71 8.11 29.32 -9.30
CA VAL A 71 7.10 28.96 -10.30
C VAL A 71 5.80 28.59 -9.61
N ARG A 72 4.76 29.44 -9.76
CA ARG A 72 3.43 29.20 -9.17
C ARG A 72 2.71 27.95 -9.72
N ARG A 73 3.14 27.42 -10.88
CA ARG A 73 2.65 26.17 -11.47
C ARG A 73 3.34 24.94 -10.84
N ALA A 74 3.38 24.89 -9.52
CA ALA A 74 3.84 23.72 -8.80
C ALA A 74 2.82 22.59 -8.98
N THR A 75 3.30 21.39 -9.35
CA THR A 75 2.41 20.21 -9.34
C THR A 75 2.12 19.84 -7.89
N THR A 76 0.87 19.52 -7.57
CA THR A 76 0.41 19.29 -6.19
C THR A 76 1.06 18.10 -5.48
N ARG A 77 1.89 17.31 -6.17
CA ARG A 77 2.63 16.18 -5.58
C ARG A 77 3.94 16.59 -4.89
N TYR A 78 4.60 17.67 -5.31
CA TYR A 78 5.89 18.08 -4.74
C TYR A 78 5.68 19.31 -3.85
N GLN A 79 5.72 19.11 -2.54
CA GLN A 79 5.55 20.15 -1.53
C GLN A 79 6.90 20.50 -0.91
N TYR A 80 7.35 21.75 -1.05
CA TYR A 80 8.51 22.24 -0.30
C TYR A 80 8.13 22.50 1.16
N THR A 81 8.93 21.95 2.09
CA THR A 81 8.68 22.03 3.54
C THR A 81 9.80 22.76 4.29
N GLY A 82 10.82 23.26 3.58
CA GLY A 82 11.88 24.09 4.16
C GLY A 82 11.49 25.55 4.40
N ASP A 83 12.32 26.26 5.18
CA ASP A 83 12.16 27.67 5.53
C ASP A 83 12.90 28.63 4.56
N LYS A 84 13.82 28.09 3.75
CA LYS A 84 14.84 28.79 2.95
C LYS A 84 15.94 29.48 3.76
N TYR A 85 16.16 29.08 5.01
CA TYR A 85 17.16 29.65 5.92
C TYR A 85 18.16 28.58 6.39
N HIS A 86 17.66 27.48 6.96
CA HIS A 86 18.45 26.31 7.32
C HIS A 86 17.87 25.00 6.78
N SER A 87 16.58 24.96 6.44
CA SER A 87 15.90 23.79 5.90
C SER A 87 15.58 23.95 4.42
N CYS A 88 15.88 22.90 3.67
CA CYS A 88 15.65 22.78 2.22
C CYS A 88 14.75 21.60 1.83
N SER A 89 14.10 20.99 2.82
CA SER A 89 13.36 19.72 2.71
C SER A 89 12.24 19.74 1.66
N LEU A 90 12.03 18.59 1.01
CA LEU A 90 11.00 18.37 -0.01
C LEU A 90 10.16 17.15 0.33
N LYS A 91 8.84 17.31 0.41
CA LYS A 91 7.88 16.22 0.54
C LYS A 91 7.32 15.83 -0.83
N ILE A 92 7.26 14.53 -1.08
CA ILE A 92 6.66 13.92 -2.28
C ILE A 92 5.42 13.16 -1.85
N HIS A 93 4.27 13.54 -2.41
CA HIS A 93 2.98 12.86 -2.21
C HIS A 93 2.71 11.85 -3.32
N LYS A 94 2.10 10.71 -2.94
CA LYS A 94 1.72 9.63 -3.85
C LYS A 94 2.90 9.21 -4.73
N VAL A 95 3.96 8.72 -4.09
CA VAL A 95 5.21 8.31 -4.72
C VAL A 95 4.96 7.27 -5.81
N LEU A 96 5.46 7.49 -7.01
CA LEU A 96 5.33 6.59 -8.16
C LEU A 96 6.67 5.93 -8.45
N GLN A 97 6.66 4.77 -9.14
CA GLN A 97 7.91 4.11 -9.56
C GLN A 97 8.81 5.02 -10.41
N ASN A 98 8.20 5.97 -11.14
CA ASN A 98 8.89 6.97 -11.94
C ASN A 98 9.57 8.10 -11.14
N ASP A 99 9.28 8.24 -9.85
CA ASP A 99 9.98 9.14 -8.92
C ASP A 99 11.30 8.52 -8.40
N ALA A 100 11.51 7.21 -8.55
CA ALA A 100 12.78 6.58 -8.22
C ALA A 100 13.95 7.19 -9.00
N GLY A 101 15.11 7.35 -8.36
CA GLY A 101 16.30 7.96 -8.97
C GLY A 101 17.01 8.94 -8.02
N LYS A 102 17.98 9.68 -8.57
CA LYS A 102 18.82 10.60 -7.79
C LYS A 102 18.23 11.99 -7.80
N TYR A 103 18.18 12.62 -6.62
CA TYR A 103 17.68 13.98 -6.46
C TYR A 103 18.85 14.95 -6.37
N ILE A 104 18.66 16.15 -6.91
CA ILE A 104 19.61 17.26 -6.82
C ILE A 104 18.87 18.52 -6.38
N ILE A 105 19.56 19.37 -5.65
CA ILE A 105 19.06 20.70 -5.26
C ILE A 105 19.98 21.77 -5.81
N THR A 106 19.41 22.92 -6.14
CA THR A 106 20.13 24.09 -6.63
C THR A 106 19.60 25.33 -5.94
N PHE A 107 20.51 26.10 -5.35
CA PHE A 107 20.23 27.39 -4.73
C PHE A 107 20.66 28.49 -5.69
N ASN A 108 19.80 29.49 -5.88
CA ASN A 108 20.12 30.65 -6.73
C ASN A 108 20.03 31.93 -5.88
N SER A 109 21.09 32.75 -5.98
CA SER A 109 21.27 34.02 -5.27
C SER A 109 21.35 35.18 -6.27
N PHE A 110 21.35 36.41 -5.76
CA PHE A 110 21.42 37.62 -6.59
C PHE A 110 22.76 37.82 -7.33
N LYS A 111 23.87 37.31 -6.76
CA LYS A 111 25.16 37.22 -7.47
C LYS A 111 25.15 35.93 -8.30
N MET A 112 25.80 35.97 -9.47
CA MET A 112 25.78 34.99 -10.58
C MET A 112 26.07 33.51 -10.24
N ASP A 113 26.35 33.14 -9.00
CA ASP A 113 26.59 31.76 -8.59
C ASP A 113 25.28 30.95 -8.52
N THR A 114 25.10 30.09 -9.52
CA THR A 114 24.12 28.99 -9.45
C THR A 114 24.76 27.80 -8.73
N TRP A 115 24.58 27.75 -7.41
CA TRP A 115 25.12 26.68 -6.57
C TRP A 115 24.34 25.39 -6.79
N ARG A 116 24.87 24.50 -7.63
CA ARG A 116 24.44 23.11 -7.71
C ARG A 116 25.00 22.39 -6.49
N GLY A 117 24.12 21.92 -5.60
CA GLY A 117 24.55 21.18 -4.42
C GLY A 117 25.32 19.92 -4.79
N ASN A 118 26.16 19.43 -3.86
CA ASN A 118 26.78 18.12 -3.97
C ASN A 118 25.72 17.02 -4.23
N ALA A 119 26.19 15.91 -4.79
CA ALA A 119 25.39 14.73 -5.14
C ALA A 119 24.32 14.40 -4.07
N GLY A 120 23.05 14.72 -4.38
CA GLY A 120 21.94 14.50 -3.46
C GLY A 120 21.47 13.04 -3.40
N PRO A 121 20.46 12.76 -2.56
CA PRO A 121 20.09 11.41 -2.16
C PRO A 121 19.41 10.65 -3.29
N THR A 122 19.45 9.32 -3.18
CA THR A 122 18.79 8.41 -4.13
C THR A 122 17.53 7.83 -3.52
N LEU A 123 16.39 8.04 -4.16
CA LEU A 123 15.11 7.45 -3.79
C LEU A 123 14.93 6.09 -4.49
N LYS A 124 14.74 5.04 -3.69
CA LYS A 124 14.25 3.73 -4.12
C LYS A 124 12.75 3.65 -3.85
N VAL A 125 11.98 3.20 -4.84
CA VAL A 125 10.54 2.96 -4.70
C VAL A 125 10.28 1.47 -4.78
N VAL A 126 9.48 0.95 -3.85
CA VAL A 126 9.11 -0.47 -3.76
C VAL A 126 7.58 -0.65 -3.69
N ASP A 127 7.07 -1.75 -4.24
CA ASP A 127 5.70 -2.20 -4.03
C ASP A 127 5.61 -3.04 -2.74
N LEU A 128 4.45 -3.04 -2.06
CA LEU A 128 4.14 -4.02 -1.02
C LEU A 128 3.87 -5.39 -1.65
N LYS A 129 4.32 -6.46 -0.99
CA LYS A 129 4.09 -7.84 -1.46
C LYS A 129 3.43 -8.69 -0.37
N VAL A 130 2.32 -9.35 -0.71
CA VAL A 130 1.75 -10.43 0.10
C VAL A 130 2.56 -11.70 -0.13
N LEU A 131 2.98 -12.35 0.95
CA LEU A 131 3.53 -13.70 0.98
C LEU A 131 2.49 -14.64 1.57
N VAL A 132 2.32 -15.81 0.97
CA VAL A 132 1.43 -16.88 1.46
C VAL A 132 2.29 -17.98 2.08
N THR A 133 1.95 -18.38 3.30
CA THR A 133 2.49 -19.56 3.97
C THR A 133 1.33 -20.46 4.35
N LYS A 134 1.38 -21.74 3.97
CA LYS A 134 0.37 -22.77 4.26
C LYS A 134 1.06 -24.02 4.80
N THR A 135 0.31 -24.85 5.52
CA THR A 135 0.80 -26.11 6.09
C THR A 135 1.21 -27.11 5.01
N ASN A 136 0.43 -27.21 3.93
CA ASN A 136 0.54 -28.29 2.93
C ASN A 136 1.38 -27.89 1.69
N GLY A 137 2.41 -27.06 1.89
CA GLY A 137 3.40 -26.73 0.85
C GLY A 137 2.80 -26.07 -0.40
N ASN A 138 2.84 -26.77 -1.55
CA ASN A 138 2.40 -26.24 -2.85
C ASN A 138 0.99 -26.70 -3.28
N GLU A 139 0.31 -27.54 -2.52
CA GLU A 139 -1.03 -28.08 -2.86
C GLU A 139 -2.14 -27.01 -2.89
N THR A 140 -3.27 -27.30 -3.53
CA THR A 140 -4.45 -26.42 -3.50
C THR A 140 -4.92 -26.21 -2.05
N MET A 141 -5.44 -25.02 -1.74
CA MET A 141 -5.94 -24.75 -0.39
C MET A 141 -7.29 -25.43 -0.23
N LYS A 142 -7.46 -26.18 0.85
CA LYS A 142 -8.65 -26.98 1.10
C LYS A 142 -9.44 -26.47 2.30
N GLU A 143 -10.72 -26.79 2.32
CA GLU A 143 -11.55 -26.59 3.50
C GLU A 143 -10.91 -27.26 4.74
N GLY A 144 -10.83 -26.53 5.85
CA GLY A 144 -10.13 -26.93 7.07
C GLY A 144 -8.68 -26.45 7.19
N ASP A 145 -8.02 -26.04 6.10
CA ASP A 145 -6.60 -25.63 6.12
C ASP A 145 -6.32 -24.39 7.01
N PHE A 146 -5.03 -24.23 7.35
CA PHE A 146 -4.47 -23.02 7.95
C PHE A 146 -3.57 -22.27 6.95
N VAL A 147 -3.90 -21.00 6.71
CA VAL A 147 -3.19 -20.10 5.80
C VAL A 147 -2.78 -18.83 6.53
N ASN A 148 -1.52 -18.44 6.38
CA ASN A 148 -0.95 -17.20 6.89
C ASN A 148 -0.56 -16.31 5.70
N LEU A 149 -1.14 -15.11 5.62
CA LEU A 149 -0.76 -14.07 4.67
C LEU A 149 0.11 -13.04 5.39
N THR A 150 1.35 -12.82 4.96
CA THR A 150 2.25 -11.81 5.55
C THR A 150 2.45 -10.65 4.57
N CYS A 151 2.32 -9.40 5.02
CA CYS A 151 2.56 -8.22 4.19
C CYS A 151 4.02 -7.76 4.31
N LEU A 152 4.75 -7.71 3.20
CA LEU A 152 6.16 -7.36 3.17
C LEU A 152 6.38 -5.92 2.69
N ASN A 153 6.90 -5.07 3.57
CA ASN A 153 7.51 -3.78 3.27
C ASN A 153 9.02 -3.96 3.11
N ARG A 154 9.60 -3.60 1.96
CA ARG A 154 11.05 -3.72 1.68
C ARG A 154 11.86 -2.47 2.02
N CYS A 155 11.24 -1.44 2.59
CA CYS A 155 11.93 -0.25 3.09
C CYS A 155 12.31 -0.37 4.57
N ASP A 156 11.43 -0.92 5.40
CA ASP A 156 11.67 -1.07 6.84
C ASP A 156 12.16 -2.47 7.20
N ALA A 157 13.49 -2.64 7.19
CA ALA A 157 14.15 -3.86 7.67
C ALA A 157 14.18 -3.98 9.20
N ARG A 158 13.62 -3.02 9.95
CA ARG A 158 13.72 -2.93 11.42
C ARG A 158 12.40 -2.73 12.16
N ASP A 159 11.26 -2.57 11.49
CA ASP A 159 9.99 -2.32 12.17
C ASP A 159 8.83 -3.22 11.73
N PRO A 160 8.58 -4.35 12.42
CA PRO A 160 7.38 -5.17 12.23
C PRO A 160 6.09 -4.50 12.74
N ALA A 161 6.17 -3.32 13.39
CA ALA A 161 5.02 -2.52 13.81
C ALA A 161 4.52 -1.53 12.72
N SER A 162 4.95 -1.71 11.47
CA SER A 162 4.17 -1.25 10.31
C SER A 162 2.79 -1.90 10.33
N ALA A 163 1.84 -1.30 11.06
CA ALA A 163 0.45 -1.74 11.06
C ALA A 163 -0.07 -1.64 9.62
N PHE A 164 -0.31 -2.79 9.00
CA PHE A 164 -1.02 -2.84 7.72
C PHE A 164 -2.50 -2.99 7.99
N THR A 165 -3.34 -2.41 7.14
CA THR A 165 -4.75 -2.78 7.04
C THR A 165 -4.88 -3.82 5.94
N TRP A 166 -5.52 -4.95 6.25
CA TRP A 166 -5.83 -6.02 5.32
C TRP A 166 -7.22 -5.84 4.73
N PHE A 167 -7.34 -6.11 3.44
CA PHE A 167 -8.60 -6.01 2.70
C PHE A 167 -8.91 -7.33 2.01
N LYS A 168 -10.19 -7.70 1.97
CA LYS A 168 -10.72 -8.78 1.14
C LYS A 168 -11.77 -8.20 0.21
N ASN A 169 -11.59 -8.41 -1.10
CA ASN A 169 -12.48 -7.91 -2.16
C ASN A 169 -12.70 -6.37 -2.12
N GLY A 170 -11.75 -5.62 -1.53
CA GLY A 170 -11.84 -4.17 -1.35
C GLY A 170 -12.30 -3.70 0.03
N GLU A 171 -12.89 -4.58 0.85
CA GLU A 171 -13.38 -4.27 2.19
C GLU A 171 -12.34 -4.55 3.28
N PRO A 172 -12.15 -3.66 4.28
CA PRO A 172 -11.18 -3.86 5.36
C PRO A 172 -11.64 -4.98 6.30
N ILE A 173 -10.72 -5.89 6.65
CA ILE A 173 -11.03 -7.09 7.46
C ILE A 173 -10.19 -7.26 8.72
N ASN A 174 -8.95 -6.75 8.76
CA ASN A 174 -8.06 -6.91 9.92
C ASN A 174 -6.90 -5.89 9.86
N GLU A 175 -6.16 -5.75 10.97
CA GLU A 175 -4.93 -4.97 11.04
C GLU A 175 -3.77 -5.80 11.61
N GLY A 176 -2.57 -5.64 11.04
CA GLY A 176 -1.35 -6.28 11.54
C GLY A 176 -0.35 -6.68 10.46
N PRO A 177 0.86 -7.15 10.84
CA PRO A 177 1.89 -7.61 9.91
C PRO A 177 1.47 -8.84 9.09
N ALA A 178 0.55 -9.64 9.64
CA ALA A 178 0.03 -10.86 9.05
C ALA A 178 -1.48 -11.00 9.27
N LEU A 179 -2.13 -11.74 8.38
CA LEU A 179 -3.50 -12.20 8.49
C LEU A 179 -3.49 -13.73 8.58
N TYR A 180 -4.00 -14.24 9.69
CA TYR A 180 -4.15 -15.68 9.94
C TYR A 180 -5.57 -16.12 9.60
N LEU A 181 -5.70 -17.13 8.75
CA LEU A 181 -6.95 -17.76 8.34
C LEU A 181 -6.89 -19.24 8.76
N SER A 182 -7.64 -19.59 9.79
CA SER A 182 -7.73 -20.95 10.35
C SER A 182 -9.06 -21.60 10.01
N ASN A 183 -9.08 -22.90 9.71
CA ASN A 183 -10.29 -23.64 9.37
C ASN A 183 -11.05 -22.97 8.22
N ILE A 184 -10.33 -22.73 7.11
CA ILE A 184 -10.86 -22.01 5.96
C ILE A 184 -11.98 -22.80 5.26
N SER A 185 -12.79 -22.10 4.47
CA SER A 185 -13.92 -22.64 3.70
C SER A 185 -14.00 -21.92 2.35
N PRO A 186 -14.86 -22.33 1.39
CA PRO A 186 -15.06 -21.57 0.14
C PRO A 186 -15.49 -20.11 0.37
N ALA A 187 -16.13 -19.80 1.51
CA ALA A 187 -16.45 -18.43 1.87
C ALA A 187 -15.19 -17.57 2.12
N ASN A 188 -14.01 -18.16 2.30
CA ASN A 188 -12.73 -17.48 2.41
C ASN A 188 -12.10 -17.16 1.04
N SER A 189 -12.54 -17.76 -0.08
CA SER A 189 -12.06 -17.39 -1.42
C SER A 189 -12.25 -15.89 -1.70
N GLY A 190 -11.32 -15.30 -2.47
CA GLY A 190 -11.36 -13.90 -2.86
C GLY A 190 -9.99 -13.25 -3.06
N ASN A 191 -10.02 -11.94 -3.28
CA ASN A 191 -8.85 -11.11 -3.57
C ASN A 191 -8.39 -10.37 -2.30
N TYR A 192 -7.20 -10.73 -1.81
CA TYR A 192 -6.59 -10.17 -0.62
C TYR A 192 -5.52 -9.12 -0.97
N THR A 193 -5.52 -8.00 -0.27
CA THR A 193 -4.48 -6.95 -0.36
C THR A 193 -4.14 -6.39 1.02
N CYS A 194 -2.98 -5.74 1.13
CA CYS A 194 -2.56 -5.00 2.32
C CYS A 194 -2.10 -3.58 1.96
N SER A 195 -2.32 -2.62 2.85
CA SER A 195 -1.83 -1.23 2.75
C SER A 195 -1.26 -0.73 4.08
N LEU A 196 -0.38 0.27 4.06
CA LEU A 196 0.14 0.90 5.28
C LEU A 196 -0.96 1.72 5.96
N LYS A 197 -1.30 1.42 7.21
CA LYS A 197 -2.33 2.13 8.00
C LYS A 197 -2.08 3.65 8.09
N THR A 198 -0.82 4.06 8.18
CA THR A 198 -0.42 5.47 8.29
C THR A 198 -0.28 6.18 6.94
N GLN A 199 -0.28 5.46 5.82
CA GLN A 199 0.00 6.02 4.49
C GLN A 199 -1.06 5.61 3.46
N ALA A 200 -2.19 6.32 3.50
CA ALA A 200 -3.28 6.19 2.56
C ALA A 200 -2.81 6.32 1.10
N GLY A 201 -3.32 5.44 0.23
CA GLY A 201 -2.93 5.34 -1.18
C GLY A 201 -1.83 4.32 -1.48
N THR A 202 -1.25 3.68 -0.45
CA THR A 202 -0.47 2.45 -0.63
C THR A 202 -1.38 1.24 -0.83
N SER A 203 -0.91 0.24 -1.57
CA SER A 203 -1.56 -1.07 -1.71
C SER A 203 -0.56 -2.09 -2.24
N SER A 204 -0.73 -3.35 -1.88
CA SER A 204 0.03 -4.47 -2.43
C SER A 204 -0.47 -4.89 -3.81
N GLY A 205 0.29 -5.78 -4.47
CA GLY A 205 -0.30 -6.65 -5.48
C GLY A 205 -1.46 -7.46 -4.88
N VAL A 206 -2.45 -7.81 -5.71
CA VAL A 206 -3.56 -8.68 -5.33
C VAL A 206 -3.06 -10.10 -5.15
N MET A 207 -3.40 -10.71 -4.01
CA MET A 207 -3.25 -12.15 -3.78
C MET A 207 -4.62 -12.80 -3.95
N HIS A 208 -4.77 -13.64 -4.96
CA HIS A 208 -5.99 -14.43 -5.13
C HIS A 208 -5.89 -15.69 -4.25
N ILE A 209 -6.88 -15.89 -3.39
CA ILE A 209 -7.04 -17.08 -2.57
C ILE A 209 -8.27 -17.81 -3.10
N ASP A 210 -8.10 -19.09 -3.40
CA ASP A 210 -9.21 -19.98 -3.76
C ASP A 210 -9.13 -21.24 -2.90
N VAL A 211 -10.27 -21.66 -2.35
CA VAL A 211 -10.40 -22.72 -1.35
C VAL A 211 -11.33 -23.80 -1.89
N GLU A 212 -10.77 -24.98 -2.15
CA GLU A 212 -11.50 -26.16 -2.60
C GLU A 212 -12.27 -26.79 -1.43
N CYS A 213 -13.55 -27.10 -1.64
CA CYS A 213 -14.32 -27.91 -0.69
C CYS A 213 -13.76 -29.33 -0.63
N GLU A 214 -13.28 -29.77 0.54
CA GLU A 214 -12.91 -31.15 0.74
C GLU A 214 -14.16 -31.97 1.14
N HIS A 215 -15.00 -32.29 0.15
CA HIS A 215 -15.67 -33.58 -0.08
C HIS A 215 -16.67 -33.51 -1.25
N TRP A 216 -16.84 -34.62 -1.97
CA TRP A 216 -17.56 -34.65 -3.24
C TRP A 216 -19.10 -34.58 -3.11
N LEU A 217 -19.71 -33.70 -3.90
CA LEU A 217 -21.07 -33.80 -4.49
C LEU A 217 -22.34 -33.62 -3.64
N THR A 218 -22.31 -33.15 -2.39
CA THR A 218 -23.57 -32.91 -1.62
C THR A 218 -23.70 -31.55 -0.92
N TYR A 219 -22.93 -31.25 0.12
CA TYR A 219 -23.35 -30.25 1.11
C TYR A 219 -23.43 -28.79 0.64
N CYS A 220 -22.54 -28.28 -0.22
CA CYS A 220 -22.62 -26.88 -0.67
C CYS A 220 -23.81 -26.57 -1.59
N LEU A 221 -24.34 -27.55 -2.33
CA LEU A 221 -25.54 -27.34 -3.15
C LEU A 221 -26.81 -27.24 -2.29
N PHE A 222 -26.85 -27.89 -1.13
CA PHE A 222 -28.05 -27.95 -0.30
C PHE A 222 -28.48 -26.60 0.30
N LEU A 223 -27.59 -25.63 0.50
CA LEU A 223 -28.00 -24.28 0.91
C LEU A 223 -28.77 -23.52 -0.20
N ASN A 224 -28.56 -23.86 -1.47
CA ASN A 224 -29.37 -23.33 -2.58
C ASN A 224 -30.57 -24.24 -2.90
N THR A 225 -30.44 -25.57 -2.83
CA THR A 225 -31.52 -26.49 -3.21
C THR A 225 -32.54 -26.74 -2.09
N ALA A 226 -32.23 -26.52 -0.81
CA ALA A 226 -33.23 -26.62 0.28
C ALA A 226 -34.40 -25.64 0.06
N TYR A 227 -34.13 -24.47 -0.52
CA TYR A 227 -35.18 -23.52 -0.89
C TYR A 227 -36.12 -24.10 -1.97
N TRP A 228 -35.59 -24.86 -2.94
CA TRP A 228 -36.36 -25.46 -4.03
C TRP A 228 -37.02 -26.81 -3.67
N THR A 229 -36.41 -27.62 -2.78
CA THR A 229 -36.99 -28.90 -2.35
C THR A 229 -38.13 -28.72 -1.37
N VAL A 230 -38.08 -27.70 -0.51
CA VAL A 230 -39.26 -27.28 0.29
C VAL A 230 -40.39 -26.83 -0.65
N PHE A 231 -40.09 -25.93 -1.59
CA PHE A 231 -41.08 -25.39 -2.53
C PHE A 231 -41.76 -26.47 -3.38
N THR A 232 -41.01 -27.45 -3.91
CA THR A 232 -41.57 -28.54 -4.72
C THR A 232 -42.32 -29.58 -3.88
N ARG A 233 -41.92 -29.82 -2.63
CA ARG A 233 -42.62 -30.76 -1.74
C ARG A 233 -43.98 -30.22 -1.33
N ASP A 234 -44.10 -28.94 -1.04
CA ASP A 234 -45.38 -28.29 -0.69
C ASP A 234 -46.34 -28.24 -1.90
N ILE A 235 -45.81 -28.05 -3.12
CA ILE A 235 -46.60 -28.16 -4.37
C ILE A 235 -47.11 -29.60 -4.59
N LEU A 236 -46.28 -30.63 -4.35
CA LEU A 236 -46.70 -32.02 -4.53
C LEU A 236 -47.73 -32.47 -3.47
N ILE A 237 -47.60 -32.01 -2.23
CA ILE A 237 -48.55 -32.27 -1.16
C ILE A 237 -49.90 -31.60 -1.47
N THR A 238 -49.90 -30.33 -1.92
CA THR A 238 -51.15 -29.66 -2.29
C THR A 238 -51.82 -30.30 -3.51
N ALA A 239 -51.06 -30.68 -4.55
CA ALA A 239 -51.60 -31.36 -5.72
C ALA A 239 -52.24 -32.73 -5.39
N THR A 240 -51.62 -33.52 -4.51
CA THR A 240 -52.17 -34.84 -4.10
C THR A 240 -53.42 -34.70 -3.24
N VAL A 241 -53.48 -33.73 -2.31
CA VAL A 241 -54.70 -33.44 -1.53
C VAL A 241 -55.85 -33.00 -2.43
N VAL A 242 -55.60 -32.13 -3.42
CA VAL A 242 -56.62 -31.72 -4.40
C VAL A 242 -57.10 -32.91 -5.25
N ALA A 243 -56.21 -33.78 -5.71
CA ALA A 243 -56.59 -34.97 -6.48
C ALA A 243 -57.47 -35.93 -5.67
N VAL A 244 -57.15 -36.18 -4.39
CA VAL A 244 -57.97 -37.01 -3.50
C VAL A 244 -59.33 -36.37 -3.22
N ALA A 245 -59.38 -35.05 -2.97
CA ALA A 245 -60.63 -34.32 -2.78
C ALA A 245 -61.54 -34.39 -4.03
N LEU A 246 -60.95 -34.26 -5.23
CA LEU A 246 -61.68 -34.42 -6.50
C LEU A 246 -62.21 -35.85 -6.67
N LEU A 247 -61.40 -36.88 -6.41
CA LEU A 247 -61.85 -38.28 -6.48
C LEU A 247 -63.00 -38.57 -5.49
N LEU A 248 -62.93 -38.05 -4.27
CA LEU A 248 -64.02 -38.17 -3.28
C LEU A 248 -65.28 -37.40 -3.71
N SER A 249 -65.14 -36.26 -4.39
CA SER A 249 -66.29 -35.54 -4.97
C SER A 249 -66.94 -36.31 -6.12
N VAL A 250 -66.15 -37.03 -6.93
CA VAL A 250 -66.69 -37.84 -8.05
C VAL A 250 -67.39 -39.09 -7.50
N THR A 251 -66.80 -39.80 -6.53
CA THR A 251 -67.43 -41.00 -5.96
C THR A 251 -68.74 -40.68 -5.25
N THR A 252 -68.80 -39.59 -4.48
CA THR A 252 -70.05 -39.12 -3.84
C THR A 252 -71.11 -38.72 -4.87
N VAL A 253 -70.76 -38.02 -5.96
CA VAL A 253 -71.70 -37.71 -7.06
C VAL A 253 -72.19 -38.99 -7.77
N THR A 254 -71.36 -40.02 -7.92
CA THR A 254 -71.82 -41.31 -8.49
C THR A 254 -72.68 -42.14 -7.52
N ALA A 255 -72.45 -42.02 -6.21
CA ALA A 255 -73.21 -42.74 -5.19
C ALA A 255 -74.63 -42.18 -4.98
N VAL A 256 -74.83 -40.88 -5.23
CA VAL A 256 -76.14 -40.20 -5.15
C VAL A 256 -76.99 -40.40 -6.42
N ARG A 257 -76.46 -41.07 -7.46
CA ARG A 257 -77.13 -41.31 -8.76
C ARG A 257 -77.57 -42.77 -8.99
N ARG A 258 -77.69 -43.56 -7.93
CA ARG A 258 -78.28 -44.90 -7.91
C ARG A 258 -79.37 -44.98 -6.86
#